data_AF-A0A9E0J089-F1
#
_entry.id   AF-A0A9E0J089-F1
#
_cell.length_a   1.000
_cell.length_b   1.000
_cell.length_c   1.000
_cell.angle_alpha   90.00
_cell.angle_beta   90.00
_cell.angle_gamma   90.00
#
_symmetry.space_group_name_H-M   'P 1'
#
loop_
_entity.id
_entity.type
_entity.pdbx_description
1 polymer ?
#
loop_
_entity_poly.entity_id
_entity_poly.type
_entity_poly.pdbx_seq_one_letter_code
_entity_poly.pdbx_strand_id
1 'polypeptide(L)'
;MNPQAPLAGLRVIESSILGPAAITTSFVDLGAEVIKVESPSGDYIREMTWPIVEGISLMHYHLNRGKKSITLDLKQEEARQIYRDLVKDADVVIEASKPGALAKYGLGYEDLKKINPKIVFITVSGYGMSGPYRDMPSHGIAYDTWAGAVTPAYDDEGFCYIPEHVSIGINAAPLFGGLAALAGVIRARATGEGCFMELAQSDAAAAFDWYRSESYMAYARPEDIVTGNKSDGYQRRPVATAGMKEGVRYQMYESKDGHVLFMASEQAFWKNFCEGLGRQDLFEKWPGSKFADHARGNRELQAELRAIFKTRTTKEWLDFGIQANTPLAPVNTPKNIVDDPQFKDRFEVWSHEKHGADMLGYPVKFFDLDMPEPAKAPTVGQHSDEVLREVLGYDAAKIATIKAGKLLG
;
A
#
# COMPACT_ATOMS: atom_id res chain seq x y z
N MET A 1 -10.26 23.78 -1.05
CA MET A 1 -9.38 22.83 -1.78
C MET A 1 -8.42 23.64 -2.65
N ASN A 2 -7.16 23.19 -2.79
CA ASN A 2 -6.20 23.82 -3.71
C ASN A 2 -6.64 23.53 -5.16
N PRO A 3 -7.04 24.55 -5.95
CA PRO A 3 -7.56 24.35 -7.31
C PRO A 3 -6.49 23.87 -8.29
N GLN A 4 -5.21 23.93 -7.91
CA GLN A 4 -4.08 23.46 -8.73
C GLN A 4 -3.60 22.05 -8.36
N ALA A 5 -4.23 21.40 -7.36
CA ALA A 5 -3.84 20.04 -6.99
C ALA A 5 -4.09 19.05 -8.16
N PRO A 6 -3.28 17.98 -8.30
CA PRO A 6 -3.36 17.07 -9.46
C PRO A 6 -4.73 16.45 -9.71
N LEU A 7 -5.49 16.18 -8.65
CA LEU A 7 -6.86 15.64 -8.73
C LEU A 7 -7.92 16.67 -8.31
N ALA A 8 -7.61 17.97 -8.38
CA ALA A 8 -8.60 19.02 -8.19
C ALA A 8 -9.77 18.83 -9.17
N GLY A 9 -11.00 18.85 -8.64
CA GLY A 9 -12.22 18.62 -9.42
C GLY A 9 -12.57 17.15 -9.62
N LEU A 10 -11.79 16.19 -9.12
CA LEU A 10 -12.20 14.79 -9.02
C LEU A 10 -13.09 14.61 -7.78
N ARG A 11 -14.32 14.12 -7.96
CA ARG A 11 -15.22 13.77 -6.85
C ARG A 11 -15.45 12.27 -6.75
N VAL A 12 -15.27 11.73 -5.54
CA VAL A 12 -15.45 10.31 -5.23
C VAL A 12 -16.49 10.13 -4.14
N ILE A 13 -17.47 9.26 -4.37
CA ILE A 13 -18.40 8.79 -3.35
C ILE A 13 -17.92 7.42 -2.87
N GLU A 14 -17.46 7.35 -1.62
CA GLU A 14 -16.86 6.15 -1.05
C GLU A 14 -17.79 5.51 -0.02
N SER A 15 -18.24 4.28 -0.29
CA SER A 15 -18.92 3.40 0.65
C SER A 15 -17.98 2.28 1.06
N SER A 16 -17.05 2.59 1.96
CA SER A 16 -16.00 1.68 2.43
C SER A 16 -16.09 1.47 3.95
N ILE A 17 -15.59 0.34 4.43
CA ILE A 17 -15.26 0.12 5.84
C ILE A 17 -13.86 -0.46 5.95
N LEU A 18 -13.18 -0.24 7.09
CA LEU A 18 -11.87 -0.83 7.39
C LEU A 18 -10.76 -0.51 6.35
N GLY A 19 -9.79 -1.41 6.19
CA GLY A 19 -8.62 -1.29 5.31
C GLY A 19 -8.91 -0.92 3.85
N PRO A 20 -9.97 -1.44 3.19
CA PRO A 20 -10.32 -1.03 1.84
C PRO A 20 -10.56 0.47 1.63
N ALA A 21 -10.84 1.23 2.71
CA ALA A 21 -10.93 2.68 2.67
C ALA A 21 -9.61 3.37 2.21
N ALA A 22 -8.48 2.64 2.17
CA ALA A 22 -7.21 3.19 1.69
C ALA A 22 -7.22 3.56 0.20
N ILE A 23 -8.16 3.02 -0.58
CA ILE A 23 -8.23 3.20 -2.04
C ILE A 23 -8.32 4.67 -2.46
N THR A 24 -8.92 5.52 -1.62
CA THR A 24 -9.02 6.96 -1.87
C THR A 24 -8.04 7.80 -1.05
N THR A 25 -7.25 7.20 -0.15
CA THR A 25 -6.30 7.96 0.68
C THR A 25 -5.31 8.74 -0.18
N SER A 26 -4.71 8.08 -1.17
CA SER A 26 -3.84 8.75 -2.15
C SER A 26 -4.58 9.78 -3.01
N PHE A 27 -5.89 9.64 -3.19
CA PHE A 27 -6.65 10.62 -3.97
C PHE A 27 -6.87 11.91 -3.19
N VAL A 28 -7.14 11.80 -1.88
CA VAL A 28 -7.20 12.95 -0.98
C VAL A 28 -5.85 13.67 -0.94
N ASP A 29 -4.75 12.93 -0.81
CA ASP A 29 -3.40 13.49 -0.80
C ASP A 29 -3.07 14.23 -2.12
N LEU A 30 -3.69 13.80 -3.23
CA LEU A 30 -3.58 14.43 -4.55
C LEU A 30 -4.66 15.52 -4.80
N GLY A 31 -5.51 15.82 -3.82
CA GLY A 31 -6.48 16.92 -3.84
C GLY A 31 -7.88 16.60 -4.36
N ALA A 32 -8.27 15.33 -4.46
CA ALA A 32 -9.64 14.93 -4.78
C ALA A 32 -10.62 15.22 -3.64
N GLU A 33 -11.89 15.50 -3.99
CA GLU A 33 -12.98 15.56 -3.01
C GLU A 33 -13.54 14.15 -2.78
N VAL A 34 -13.25 13.59 -1.61
CA VAL A 34 -13.75 12.26 -1.22
C VAL A 34 -14.84 12.41 -0.18
N ILE A 35 -16.05 11.98 -0.53
CA ILE A 35 -17.22 11.95 0.35
C ILE A 35 -17.43 10.49 0.78
N LYS A 36 -17.03 10.19 2.01
CA LYS A 36 -17.30 8.90 2.65
C LYS A 36 -18.75 8.87 3.12
N VAL A 37 -19.53 7.96 2.55
CA VAL A 37 -20.88 7.64 2.98
C VAL A 37 -20.79 6.46 3.95
N GLU A 38 -21.22 6.68 5.19
CA GLU A 38 -21.19 5.66 6.24
C GLU A 38 -22.59 5.48 6.87
N SER A 39 -22.81 4.33 7.53
CA SER A 39 -24.03 4.14 8.32
C SER A 39 -24.06 5.11 9.50
N PRO A 40 -25.22 5.35 10.15
CA PRO A 40 -25.28 6.17 11.36
C PRO A 40 -24.34 5.73 12.50
N SER A 41 -24.00 4.44 12.56
CA SER A 41 -23.01 3.90 13.50
C SER A 41 -21.55 4.20 13.13
N GLY A 42 -21.30 4.65 11.91
CA GLY A 42 -19.97 4.87 11.35
C GLY A 42 -19.18 3.59 11.05
N ASP A 43 -17.93 3.79 10.64
CA ASP A 43 -16.93 2.76 10.41
C ASP A 43 -16.26 2.36 11.74
N TYR A 44 -16.37 1.08 12.11
CA TYR A 44 -15.84 0.58 13.38
C TYR A 44 -14.30 0.52 13.42
N ILE A 45 -13.60 0.79 12.30
CA ILE A 45 -12.14 0.99 12.31
C ILE A 45 -11.69 2.03 13.33
N ARG A 46 -12.56 3.01 13.66
CA ARG A 46 -12.29 4.05 14.66
C ARG A 46 -11.92 3.51 16.03
N GLU A 47 -12.46 2.34 16.40
CA GLU A 47 -12.34 1.77 17.75
C GLU A 47 -11.43 0.53 17.82
N MET A 48 -10.90 0.05 16.69
CA MET A 48 -10.09 -1.17 16.62
C MET A 48 -8.77 -0.95 15.88
N THR A 49 -7.93 -2.00 15.82
CA THR A 49 -6.58 -1.99 15.20
C THR A 49 -5.58 -1.08 15.92
N TRP A 50 -4.62 -1.71 16.60
CA TRP A 50 -3.62 -1.00 17.39
C TRP A 50 -2.57 -0.31 16.50
N PRO A 51 -2.00 0.81 16.96
CA PRO A 51 -2.28 1.49 18.23
C PRO A 51 -3.58 2.32 18.21
N ILE A 52 -4.19 2.47 19.39
CA ILE A 52 -5.32 3.38 19.65
C ILE A 52 -4.76 4.63 20.33
N VAL A 53 -4.90 5.78 19.67
CA VAL A 53 -4.41 7.08 20.13
C VAL A 53 -5.61 7.89 20.61
N GLU A 54 -5.65 8.18 21.92
CA GLU A 54 -6.75 8.95 22.54
C GLU A 54 -8.16 8.39 22.23
N GLY A 55 -8.28 7.06 22.19
CA GLY A 55 -9.54 6.37 21.89
C GLY A 55 -9.87 6.23 20.41
N ILE A 56 -9.00 6.70 19.51
CA ILE A 56 -9.18 6.59 18.05
C ILE A 56 -8.04 5.78 17.44
N SER A 57 -8.38 4.86 16.54
CA SER A 57 -7.40 4.05 15.82
C SER A 57 -6.45 4.88 14.96
N LEU A 58 -5.16 4.53 14.99
CA LEU A 58 -4.18 5.03 14.04
C LEU A 58 -4.57 4.72 12.59
N MET A 59 -5.14 3.55 12.32
CA MET A 59 -5.62 3.22 10.98
C MET A 59 -6.75 4.14 10.53
N HIS A 60 -7.65 4.53 11.43
CA HIS A 60 -8.68 5.52 11.08
C HIS A 60 -8.07 6.86 10.70
N TYR A 61 -7.12 7.37 11.51
CA TYR A 61 -6.42 8.61 11.21
C TYR A 61 -5.71 8.55 9.86
N HIS A 62 -5.03 7.45 9.56
CA HIS A 62 -4.34 7.29 8.30
C HIS A 62 -5.30 7.17 7.11
N LEU A 63 -6.24 6.23 7.14
CA LEU A 63 -7.05 5.88 5.97
C LEU A 63 -8.08 6.94 5.63
N ASN A 64 -8.61 7.65 6.63
CA ASN A 64 -9.74 8.57 6.44
C ASN A 64 -9.37 10.05 6.54
N ARG A 65 -8.08 10.40 6.64
CA ARG A 65 -7.62 11.80 6.57
C ARG A 65 -8.20 12.52 5.35
N GLY A 66 -8.54 13.79 5.53
CA GLY A 66 -9.06 14.71 4.52
C GLY A 66 -10.39 14.34 3.85
N LYS A 67 -10.99 13.19 4.16
CA LYS A 67 -12.32 12.81 3.66
C LYS A 67 -13.42 13.63 4.33
N LYS A 68 -14.49 13.92 3.60
CA LYS A 68 -15.76 14.41 4.15
C LYS A 68 -16.62 13.21 4.53
N SER A 69 -17.10 13.15 5.76
CA SER A 69 -17.98 12.06 6.24
C SER A 69 -19.43 12.54 6.29
N ILE A 70 -20.32 11.81 5.62
CA ILE A 70 -21.78 11.94 5.70
C ILE A 70 -22.37 10.59 6.12
N THR A 71 -23.31 10.63 7.05
CA THR A 71 -24.05 9.45 7.49
C THR A 71 -25.35 9.31 6.71
N LEU A 72 -25.66 8.11 6.21
CA LEU A 72 -26.92 7.81 5.53
C LEU A 72 -27.43 6.44 5.96
N ASP A 73 -28.67 6.38 6.49
CA ASP A 73 -29.36 5.11 6.71
C ASP A 73 -29.99 4.62 5.40
N LEU A 74 -29.20 3.89 4.61
CA LEU A 74 -29.63 3.37 3.30
C LEU A 74 -30.83 2.39 3.36
N LYS A 75 -31.30 2.01 4.56
CA LYS A 75 -32.58 1.29 4.69
C LYS A 75 -33.78 2.18 4.33
N GLN A 76 -33.64 3.49 4.43
CA GLN A 76 -34.69 4.47 4.13
C GLN A 76 -34.55 4.95 2.68
N GLU A 77 -35.65 5.01 1.92
CA GLU A 77 -35.62 5.37 0.49
C GLU A 77 -35.14 6.81 0.28
N GLU A 78 -35.52 7.71 1.19
CA GLU A 78 -35.13 9.11 1.17
C GLU A 78 -33.61 9.28 1.32
N ALA A 79 -32.95 8.43 2.12
CA ALA A 79 -31.50 8.42 2.23
C ALA A 79 -30.83 7.87 0.96
N ARG A 80 -31.43 6.87 0.32
CA ARG A 80 -30.97 6.37 -1.01
C ARG A 80 -31.09 7.46 -2.06
N GLN A 81 -32.13 8.29 -2.00
CA GLN A 81 -32.27 9.43 -2.90
C GLN A 81 -31.13 10.45 -2.72
N ILE A 82 -30.70 10.73 -1.48
CA ILE A 82 -29.53 11.58 -1.22
C ILE A 82 -28.26 10.98 -1.87
N TYR A 83 -28.05 9.66 -1.76
CA TYR A 83 -26.94 8.99 -2.43
C TYR A 83 -27.00 9.15 -3.96
N ARG A 84 -28.19 8.99 -4.55
CA ARG A 84 -28.41 9.21 -5.99
C ARG A 84 -28.06 10.63 -6.40
N ASP A 85 -28.43 11.61 -5.59
CA ASP A 85 -28.13 13.01 -5.83
C ASP A 85 -26.62 13.29 -5.76
N LEU A 86 -25.89 12.66 -4.84
CA LEU A 86 -24.42 12.74 -4.79
C LEU A 86 -23.75 12.19 -6.07
N VAL A 87 -24.30 11.11 -6.64
CA VAL A 87 -23.72 10.43 -7.81
C VAL A 87 -23.86 11.24 -9.11
N LYS A 88 -24.83 12.17 -9.19
CA LYS A 88 -25.07 12.99 -10.38
C LYS A 88 -23.82 13.72 -10.85
N ASP A 89 -23.05 14.26 -9.90
CA ASP A 89 -21.85 15.07 -10.15
C ASP A 89 -20.57 14.40 -9.63
N ALA A 90 -20.58 13.07 -9.47
CA ALA A 90 -19.41 12.29 -9.08
C ALA A 90 -18.68 11.72 -10.29
N ASP A 91 -17.35 11.58 -10.20
CA ASP A 91 -16.54 10.87 -11.18
C ASP A 91 -16.45 9.37 -10.86
N VAL A 92 -16.38 9.04 -9.56
CA VAL A 92 -16.16 7.66 -9.08
C VAL A 92 -17.11 7.30 -7.93
N VAL A 93 -17.63 6.08 -7.96
CA VAL A 93 -18.23 5.41 -6.79
C VAL A 93 -17.38 4.21 -6.40
N ILE A 94 -17.11 4.08 -5.11
CA ILE A 94 -16.38 2.94 -4.55
C ILE A 94 -17.28 2.18 -3.59
N GLU A 95 -17.47 0.90 -3.84
CA GLU A 95 -18.07 -0.07 -2.92
C GLU A 95 -16.97 -0.95 -2.36
N ALA A 96 -16.61 -0.76 -1.08
CA ALA A 96 -15.54 -1.52 -0.46
C ALA A 96 -16.03 -2.17 0.85
N SER A 97 -17.04 -3.02 0.68
CA SER A 97 -17.66 -3.82 1.73
C SER A 97 -17.92 -5.24 1.19
N LYS A 98 -19.12 -5.80 1.36
CA LYS A 98 -19.48 -7.05 0.67
C LYS A 98 -19.90 -6.73 -0.77
N PRO A 99 -19.48 -7.51 -1.78
CA PRO A 99 -19.98 -7.36 -3.15
C PRO A 99 -21.51 -7.21 -3.21
N GLY A 100 -21.96 -6.17 -3.92
CA GLY A 100 -23.39 -5.92 -4.14
C GLY A 100 -24.14 -5.40 -2.90
N ALA A 101 -23.43 -4.91 -1.87
CA ALA A 101 -24.05 -4.25 -0.73
C ALA A 101 -24.90 -3.05 -1.15
N LEU A 102 -24.39 -2.21 -2.06
CA LEU A 102 -25.14 -1.08 -2.62
C LEU A 102 -26.25 -1.55 -3.57
N ALA A 103 -26.01 -2.60 -4.35
CA ALA A 103 -27.01 -3.16 -5.27
C ALA A 103 -28.30 -3.59 -4.55
N LYS A 104 -28.22 -4.07 -3.31
CA LYS A 104 -29.40 -4.41 -2.47
C LYS A 104 -30.32 -3.22 -2.19
N TYR A 105 -29.79 -2.00 -2.26
CA TYR A 105 -30.52 -0.75 -2.09
C TYR A 105 -30.81 -0.05 -3.43
N GLY A 106 -30.63 -0.76 -4.55
CA GLY A 106 -30.75 -0.19 -5.89
C GLY A 106 -29.70 0.89 -6.18
N LEU A 107 -28.52 0.80 -5.55
CA LEU A 107 -27.39 1.72 -5.70
C LEU A 107 -26.19 1.02 -6.37
N GLY A 108 -26.44 -0.09 -7.07
CA GLY A 108 -25.41 -0.79 -7.84
C GLY A 108 -25.06 -0.05 -9.12
N TYR A 109 -24.00 -0.49 -9.81
CA TYR A 109 -23.54 0.14 -11.05
C TYR A 109 -24.64 0.32 -12.10
N GLU A 110 -25.45 -0.71 -12.36
CA GLU A 110 -26.53 -0.64 -13.36
C GLU A 110 -27.59 0.41 -13.03
N ASP A 111 -27.82 0.69 -11.75
CA ASP A 111 -28.76 1.73 -11.31
C ASP A 111 -28.14 3.11 -11.39
N LEU A 112 -26.89 3.25 -10.92
CA LEU A 112 -26.18 4.52 -10.89
C LEU A 112 -25.79 5.00 -12.29
N LYS A 113 -25.47 4.09 -13.22
CA LYS A 113 -25.20 4.42 -14.62
C LYS A 113 -26.38 5.10 -15.31
N LYS A 114 -27.62 4.78 -14.93
CA LYS A 114 -28.82 5.45 -15.46
C LYS A 114 -28.91 6.92 -15.03
N ILE A 115 -28.31 7.26 -13.90
CA ILE A 115 -28.28 8.60 -13.32
C ILE A 115 -27.09 9.38 -13.89
N ASN A 116 -25.92 8.74 -13.92
CA ASN A 116 -24.69 9.31 -14.42
C ASN A 116 -24.01 8.29 -15.36
N PRO A 117 -24.20 8.40 -16.70
CA PRO A 117 -23.60 7.47 -17.67
C PRO A 117 -22.07 7.48 -17.69
N LYS A 118 -21.43 8.51 -17.12
CA LYS A 118 -19.97 8.66 -17.03
C LYS A 118 -19.38 8.00 -15.78
N ILE A 119 -20.20 7.49 -14.87
CA ILE A 119 -19.73 7.04 -13.57
C ILE A 119 -18.76 5.86 -13.66
N VAL A 120 -17.62 6.00 -13.01
CA VAL A 120 -16.69 4.88 -12.78
C VAL A 120 -17.08 4.23 -11.46
N PHE A 121 -17.38 2.93 -11.48
CA PHE A 121 -17.77 2.18 -10.30
C PHE A 121 -16.74 1.09 -10.03
N ILE A 122 -16.22 1.04 -8.80
CA ILE A 122 -15.28 -0.01 -8.37
C ILE A 122 -15.83 -0.73 -7.15
N THR A 123 -15.95 -2.05 -7.26
CA THR A 123 -16.14 -2.93 -6.08
C THR A 123 -14.79 -3.49 -5.63
N VAL A 124 -14.45 -3.30 -4.36
CA VAL A 124 -13.29 -3.95 -3.73
C VAL A 124 -13.80 -4.99 -2.74
N SER A 125 -13.36 -6.23 -2.88
CA SER A 125 -13.76 -7.34 -2.01
C SER A 125 -12.60 -8.26 -1.68
N GLY A 126 -12.83 -9.28 -0.85
CA GLY A 126 -11.76 -10.20 -0.45
C GLY A 126 -11.26 -11.09 -1.60
N TYR A 127 -12.19 -11.76 -2.29
CA TYR A 127 -11.91 -12.81 -3.28
C TYR A 127 -12.63 -12.59 -4.63
N GLY A 128 -13.07 -11.35 -4.88
CA GLY A 128 -13.79 -10.98 -6.10
C GLY A 128 -15.30 -11.21 -6.02
N MET A 129 -15.99 -10.92 -7.12
CA MET A 129 -17.44 -11.02 -7.30
C MET A 129 -17.84 -12.32 -8.00
N SER A 130 -16.88 -13.09 -8.48
CA SER A 130 -17.06 -14.32 -9.24
C SER A 130 -16.28 -15.48 -8.63
N GLY A 131 -16.47 -16.68 -9.17
CA GLY A 131 -15.78 -17.89 -8.70
C GLY A 131 -16.35 -18.48 -7.40
N PRO A 132 -15.75 -19.58 -6.91
CA PRO A 132 -16.28 -20.38 -5.81
C PRO A 132 -16.23 -19.68 -4.45
N TYR A 133 -15.40 -18.64 -4.30
CA TYR A 133 -15.15 -17.95 -3.03
C TYR A 133 -15.74 -16.54 -2.96
N ARG A 134 -16.55 -16.13 -3.93
CA ARG A 134 -17.16 -14.77 -3.97
C ARG A 134 -17.90 -14.38 -2.69
N ASP A 135 -18.51 -15.37 -2.02
CA ASP A 135 -19.33 -15.18 -0.82
C ASP A 135 -18.54 -15.50 0.47
N MET A 136 -17.26 -15.83 0.36
CA MET A 136 -16.43 -16.24 1.49
C MET A 136 -16.03 -15.01 2.35
N PRO A 137 -16.32 -15.03 3.66
CA PRO A 137 -15.87 -13.98 4.57
C PRO A 137 -14.33 -13.90 4.63
N SER A 138 -13.80 -12.70 4.76
CA SER A 138 -12.35 -12.45 4.86
C SER A 138 -12.06 -11.12 5.54
N HIS A 139 -10.83 -10.96 6.01
CA HIS A 139 -10.31 -9.72 6.56
C HIS A 139 -8.78 -9.76 6.64
N GLY A 140 -8.15 -8.59 6.61
CA GLY A 140 -6.75 -8.42 7.01
C GLY A 140 -5.78 -9.42 6.37
N ILE A 141 -5.06 -10.16 7.20
CA ILE A 141 -4.03 -11.12 6.77
C ILE A 141 -4.56 -12.28 5.92
N ALA A 142 -5.87 -12.55 5.90
CA ALA A 142 -6.43 -13.64 5.10
C ALA A 142 -5.98 -13.55 3.63
N TYR A 143 -5.89 -12.34 3.09
CA TYR A 143 -5.44 -12.10 1.70
C TYR A 143 -3.98 -12.51 1.49
N ASP A 144 -3.12 -12.21 2.46
CA ASP A 144 -1.69 -12.52 2.40
C ASP A 144 -1.44 -14.02 2.61
N THR A 145 -2.23 -14.68 3.47
CA THR A 145 -2.22 -16.14 3.58
C THR A 145 -2.72 -16.81 2.32
N TRP A 146 -3.75 -16.24 1.68
CA TRP A 146 -4.33 -16.75 0.44
C TRP A 146 -3.34 -16.65 -0.73
N ALA A 147 -2.62 -15.54 -0.81
CA ALA A 147 -1.58 -15.31 -1.80
C ALA A 147 -0.29 -16.11 -1.56
N GLY A 148 -0.18 -16.86 -0.45
CA GLY A 148 1.04 -17.57 -0.09
C GLY A 148 2.17 -16.65 0.38
N ALA A 149 1.87 -15.42 0.75
CA ALA A 149 2.85 -14.42 1.19
C ALA A 149 3.32 -14.67 2.63
N VAL A 150 2.48 -15.27 3.48
CA VAL A 150 2.77 -15.52 4.90
C VAL A 150 3.17 -16.98 5.11
N THR A 151 4.32 -17.20 5.77
CA THR A 151 4.73 -18.53 6.24
C THR A 151 4.44 -18.64 7.74
N PRO A 152 3.73 -19.68 8.22
CA PRO A 152 3.48 -19.86 9.65
C PRO A 152 4.78 -20.00 10.45
N ALA A 153 4.78 -19.50 11.69
CA ALA A 153 5.87 -19.67 12.65
C ALA A 153 5.40 -20.47 13.87
N TYR A 154 6.35 -21.00 14.63
CA TYR A 154 6.09 -21.79 15.83
C TYR A 154 6.91 -21.23 16.99
N ASP A 155 6.32 -21.13 18.18
CA ASP A 155 7.03 -20.76 19.40
C ASP A 155 7.81 -21.95 20.00
N ASP A 156 8.52 -21.72 21.11
CA ASP A 156 9.34 -22.73 21.77
C ASP A 156 8.51 -23.92 22.33
N GLU A 157 7.20 -23.72 22.54
CA GLU A 157 6.26 -24.76 22.99
C GLU A 157 5.61 -25.51 21.81
N GLY A 158 5.87 -25.07 20.57
CA GLY A 158 5.35 -25.65 19.35
C GLY A 158 3.97 -25.14 18.93
N PHE A 159 3.48 -24.03 19.50
CA PHE A 159 2.24 -23.41 19.05
C PHE A 159 2.45 -22.61 17.77
N CYS A 160 1.58 -22.85 16.79
CA CYS A 160 1.57 -22.13 15.51
C CYS A 160 1.01 -20.71 15.69
N TYR A 161 1.70 -19.71 15.15
CA TYR A 161 1.28 -18.31 15.19
C TYR A 161 1.60 -17.57 13.88
N ILE A 162 1.00 -16.38 13.76
CA ILE A 162 1.24 -15.45 12.65
C ILE A 162 2.53 -14.67 12.94
N PRO A 163 3.61 -14.83 12.17
CA PRO A 163 4.81 -14.02 12.38
C PRO A 163 4.59 -12.56 11.98
N GLU A 164 5.54 -11.71 12.38
CA GLU A 164 5.65 -10.37 11.82
C GLU A 164 5.74 -10.45 10.29
N HIS A 165 4.87 -9.72 9.61
CA HIS A 165 4.82 -9.66 8.16
C HIS A 165 4.37 -8.26 7.75
N VAL A 166 4.82 -7.83 6.57
CA VAL A 166 4.26 -6.64 5.93
C VAL A 166 2.95 -7.05 5.29
N SER A 167 1.85 -6.38 5.63
CA SER A 167 0.56 -6.71 5.01
C SER A 167 0.52 -6.17 3.57
N ILE A 168 0.27 -7.06 2.61
CA ILE A 168 0.28 -6.74 1.19
C ILE A 168 -1.15 -6.50 0.73
N GLY A 169 -2.07 -7.44 0.90
CA GLY A 169 -3.40 -7.42 0.31
C GLY A 169 -4.29 -6.26 0.77
N ILE A 170 -4.12 -5.77 2.01
CA ILE A 170 -4.85 -4.58 2.47
C ILE A 170 -4.34 -3.28 1.84
N ASN A 171 -3.13 -3.27 1.28
CA ASN A 171 -2.49 -2.09 0.70
C ASN A 171 -2.42 -2.15 -0.83
N ALA A 172 -2.11 -3.32 -1.39
CA ALA A 172 -1.97 -3.55 -2.82
C ALA A 172 -3.30 -3.34 -3.55
N ALA A 173 -4.42 -3.83 -3.02
CA ALA A 173 -5.72 -3.62 -3.66
C ALA A 173 -6.11 -2.14 -3.72
N PRO A 174 -6.01 -1.35 -2.64
CA PRO A 174 -6.13 0.10 -2.73
C PRO A 174 -5.26 0.76 -3.80
N LEU A 175 -3.99 0.36 -3.96
CA LEU A 175 -3.10 0.91 -4.97
C LEU A 175 -3.55 0.58 -6.39
N PHE A 176 -3.82 -0.70 -6.68
CA PHE A 176 -4.33 -1.13 -7.99
C PHE A 176 -5.71 -0.51 -8.29
N GLY A 177 -6.59 -0.45 -7.28
CA GLY A 177 -7.92 0.13 -7.38
C GLY A 177 -7.88 1.63 -7.65
N GLY A 178 -6.99 2.37 -6.99
CA GLY A 178 -6.76 3.79 -7.27
C GLY A 178 -6.26 4.01 -8.71
N LEU A 179 -5.28 3.23 -9.16
CA LEU A 179 -4.81 3.29 -10.54
C LEU A 179 -5.94 2.99 -11.54
N ALA A 180 -6.73 1.95 -11.28
CA ALA A 180 -7.86 1.56 -12.12
C ALA A 180 -8.95 2.64 -12.16
N ALA A 181 -9.25 3.30 -11.03
CA ALA A 181 -10.22 4.39 -11.00
C ALA A 181 -9.77 5.57 -11.86
N LEU A 182 -8.50 5.97 -11.77
CA LEU A 182 -7.96 7.04 -12.61
C LEU A 182 -8.01 6.65 -14.10
N ALA A 183 -7.66 5.41 -14.46
CA ALA A 183 -7.79 4.93 -15.83
C ALA A 183 -9.25 4.96 -16.32
N GLY A 184 -10.19 4.55 -15.47
CA GLY A 184 -11.63 4.63 -15.74
C GLY A 184 -12.09 6.07 -15.95
N VAL A 185 -11.64 7.01 -15.13
CA VAL A 185 -11.99 8.43 -15.22
C VAL A 185 -11.44 9.05 -16.50
N ILE A 186 -10.19 8.77 -16.85
CA ILE A 186 -9.58 9.22 -18.10
C ILE A 186 -10.40 8.71 -19.29
N ARG A 187 -10.75 7.42 -19.29
CA ARG A 187 -11.61 6.83 -20.32
C ARG A 187 -12.97 7.53 -20.37
N ALA A 188 -13.65 7.68 -19.24
CA ALA A 188 -14.98 8.28 -19.17
C ALA A 188 -15.00 9.73 -19.64
N ARG A 189 -13.95 10.50 -19.35
CA ARG A 189 -13.77 11.87 -19.86
C ARG A 189 -13.57 11.89 -21.38
N ALA A 190 -12.87 10.90 -21.94
CA ALA A 190 -12.63 10.80 -23.37
C ALA A 190 -13.83 10.28 -24.17
N THR A 191 -14.59 9.33 -23.62
CA THR A 191 -15.68 8.65 -24.34
C THR A 191 -17.08 9.14 -23.97
N GLY A 192 -17.23 9.79 -22.82
CA GLY A 192 -18.53 10.09 -22.23
C GLY A 192 -19.21 8.90 -21.56
N GLU A 193 -18.53 7.76 -21.44
CA GLU A 193 -19.07 6.54 -20.84
C GLU A 193 -18.17 6.02 -19.71
N GLY A 194 -18.78 5.77 -18.56
CA GLY A 194 -18.14 5.16 -17.40
C GLY A 194 -17.82 3.68 -17.60
N CYS A 195 -17.41 3.04 -16.51
CA CYS A 195 -17.13 1.60 -16.48
C CYS A 195 -17.38 1.02 -15.09
N PHE A 196 -17.52 -0.30 -15.05
CA PHE A 196 -17.60 -1.08 -13.83
C PHE A 196 -16.39 -1.99 -13.72
N MET A 197 -15.73 -1.96 -12.58
CA MET A 197 -14.55 -2.74 -12.28
C MET A 197 -14.69 -3.42 -10.93
N GLU A 198 -14.06 -4.57 -10.80
CA GLU A 198 -13.90 -5.25 -9.52
C GLU A 198 -12.43 -5.45 -9.19
N LEU A 199 -12.13 -5.61 -7.91
CA LEU A 199 -10.80 -5.97 -7.44
C LEU A 199 -10.88 -6.84 -6.17
N ALA A 200 -10.24 -8.00 -6.23
CA ALA A 200 -10.05 -8.86 -5.08
C ALA A 200 -8.75 -8.51 -4.34
N GLN A 201 -8.81 -8.43 -3.01
CA GLN A 201 -7.62 -8.20 -2.18
C GLN A 201 -6.64 -9.39 -2.22
N SER A 202 -7.15 -10.62 -2.35
CA SER A 202 -6.31 -11.80 -2.58
C SER A 202 -5.53 -11.73 -3.88
N ASP A 203 -6.17 -11.29 -4.96
CA ASP A 203 -5.56 -11.23 -6.29
C ASP A 203 -4.51 -10.13 -6.33
N ALA A 204 -4.81 -8.99 -5.72
CA ALA A 204 -3.85 -7.91 -5.54
C ALA A 204 -2.63 -8.34 -4.72
N ALA A 205 -2.82 -9.12 -3.65
CA ALA A 205 -1.71 -9.66 -2.85
C ALA A 205 -0.84 -10.61 -3.68
N ALA A 206 -1.44 -11.54 -4.43
CA ALA A 206 -0.72 -12.47 -5.29
C ALA A 206 0.01 -11.76 -6.44
N ALA A 207 -0.59 -10.73 -7.03
CA ALA A 207 0.01 -9.93 -8.09
C ALA A 207 1.17 -9.08 -7.58
N PHE A 208 1.11 -8.58 -6.35
CA PHE A 208 2.22 -7.84 -5.76
C PHE A 208 3.43 -8.74 -5.47
N ASP A 209 3.20 -10.02 -5.16
CA ASP A 209 4.21 -11.06 -4.93
C ASP A 209 4.45 -11.96 -6.16
N TRP A 210 4.10 -11.48 -7.36
CA TRP A 210 4.09 -12.27 -8.61
C TRP A 210 5.38 -13.06 -8.87
N TYR A 211 6.54 -12.49 -8.51
CA TYR A 211 7.83 -13.10 -8.82
C TYR A 211 7.99 -14.47 -8.16
N ARG A 212 7.42 -14.66 -6.97
CA ARG A 212 7.49 -15.94 -6.26
C ARG A 212 6.56 -16.98 -6.90
N SER A 213 5.31 -16.62 -7.17
CA SER A 213 4.33 -17.53 -7.79
C SER A 213 4.74 -17.93 -9.21
N GLU A 214 5.14 -16.97 -10.05
CA GLU A 214 5.61 -17.24 -11.41
C GLU A 214 6.91 -18.05 -11.43
N SER A 215 7.81 -17.86 -10.46
CA SER A 215 9.03 -18.68 -10.35
C SER A 215 8.70 -20.15 -10.08
N TYR A 216 7.72 -20.45 -9.22
CA TYR A 216 7.27 -21.84 -9.01
C TYR A 216 6.62 -22.42 -10.27
N MET A 217 5.82 -21.63 -11.00
CA MET A 217 5.26 -22.05 -12.29
C MET A 217 6.37 -22.35 -13.31
N ALA A 218 7.42 -21.52 -13.37
CA ALA A 218 8.57 -21.76 -14.22
C ALA A 218 9.35 -23.03 -13.79
N TYR A 219 9.52 -23.25 -12.49
CA TYR A 219 10.26 -24.40 -11.95
C TYR A 219 9.53 -25.73 -12.10
N ALA A 220 8.21 -25.71 -12.32
CA ALA A 220 7.46 -26.90 -12.73
C ALA A 220 7.88 -27.45 -14.11
N ARG A 221 8.64 -26.66 -14.90
CA ARG A 221 9.21 -27.09 -16.18
C ARG A 221 10.57 -27.81 -15.97
N PRO A 222 11.02 -28.63 -16.93
CA PRO A 222 12.31 -29.35 -16.85
C PRO A 222 13.54 -28.46 -16.58
N GLU A 223 14.54 -28.99 -15.86
CA GLU A 223 15.76 -28.27 -15.43
C GLU A 223 16.67 -27.83 -16.57
N ASP A 224 16.66 -28.54 -17.69
CA ASP A 224 17.36 -28.18 -18.92
C ASP A 224 16.74 -26.97 -19.63
N ILE A 225 15.48 -26.65 -19.32
CA ILE A 225 14.74 -25.53 -19.92
C ILE A 225 14.75 -24.29 -19.03
N VAL A 226 14.54 -24.45 -17.73
CA VAL A 226 14.57 -23.35 -16.76
C VAL A 226 15.77 -23.57 -15.85
N THR A 227 16.80 -22.76 -16.00
CA THR A 227 18.08 -22.90 -15.28
C THR A 227 18.28 -21.74 -14.31
N GLY A 228 19.32 -21.82 -13.47
CA GLY A 228 19.82 -20.68 -12.70
C GLY A 228 20.80 -19.81 -13.47
N ASN A 229 21.45 -18.90 -12.75
CA ASN A 229 22.42 -17.98 -13.35
C ASN A 229 23.69 -18.69 -13.81
N LYS A 230 24.33 -18.15 -14.86
CA LYS A 230 25.63 -18.64 -15.33
C LYS A 230 26.72 -18.60 -14.24
N SER A 231 26.70 -17.57 -13.39
CA SER A 231 27.59 -17.43 -12.23
C SER A 231 27.44 -18.57 -11.21
N ASP A 232 26.32 -19.29 -11.24
CA ASP A 232 26.03 -20.45 -10.39
C ASP A 232 26.21 -21.78 -11.13
N GLY A 233 26.84 -21.78 -12.30
CA GLY A 233 26.91 -22.95 -13.15
C GLY A 233 25.52 -23.46 -13.56
N TYR A 234 24.56 -22.53 -13.76
CA TYR A 234 23.19 -22.82 -14.19
C TYR A 234 22.33 -23.60 -13.17
N GLN A 235 22.79 -23.74 -11.93
CA GLN A 235 22.03 -24.39 -10.87
C GLN A 235 20.84 -23.53 -10.43
N ARG A 236 19.63 -24.13 -10.38
CA ARG A 236 18.46 -23.52 -9.76
C ARG A 236 18.72 -23.23 -8.27
N ARG A 237 18.05 -22.21 -7.75
CA ARG A 237 18.08 -21.83 -6.33
C ARG A 237 16.66 -21.82 -5.78
N PRO A 238 16.45 -21.88 -4.46
CA PRO A 238 15.15 -21.54 -3.89
C PRO A 238 14.63 -20.19 -4.41
N VAL A 239 13.31 -20.09 -4.56
CA VAL A 239 12.65 -18.94 -5.19
C VAL A 239 12.89 -17.64 -4.40
N ALA A 240 13.01 -16.52 -5.12
CA ALA A 240 13.15 -15.17 -4.57
C ALA A 240 14.28 -15.06 -3.51
N THR A 241 14.04 -14.34 -2.42
CA THR A 241 15.05 -14.07 -1.39
C THR A 241 15.47 -15.32 -0.60
N ALA A 242 14.69 -16.41 -0.62
CA ALA A 242 15.09 -17.68 -0.01
C ALA A 242 16.37 -18.24 -0.66
N GLY A 243 16.59 -17.98 -1.96
CA GLY A 243 17.80 -18.36 -2.70
C GLY A 243 19.03 -17.50 -2.40
N MET A 244 18.92 -16.48 -1.53
CA MET A 244 19.99 -15.54 -1.21
C MET A 244 20.70 -15.84 0.11
N LYS A 245 20.23 -16.81 0.91
CA LYS A 245 20.81 -17.18 2.21
C LYS A 245 22.32 -17.45 2.16
N GLU A 246 22.80 -18.05 1.07
CA GLU A 246 24.21 -18.40 0.87
C GLU A 246 25.05 -17.30 0.20
N GLY A 247 24.42 -16.19 -0.20
CA GLY A 247 25.03 -15.16 -1.03
C GLY A 247 25.96 -14.23 -0.26
N VAL A 248 27.21 -14.62 -0.08
CA VAL A 248 28.24 -13.88 0.68
C VAL A 248 28.43 -12.42 0.22
N ARG A 249 28.28 -12.11 -1.08
CA ARG A 249 28.40 -10.74 -1.60
C ARG A 249 27.08 -9.97 -1.70
N TYR A 250 25.96 -10.60 -1.36
CA TYR A 250 24.65 -9.98 -1.27
C TYR A 250 24.00 -10.40 0.06
N GLN A 251 24.46 -9.79 1.16
CA GLN A 251 24.12 -10.21 2.51
C GLN A 251 24.21 -9.07 3.52
N MET A 252 23.45 -9.20 4.61
CA MET A 252 23.58 -8.32 5.76
C MET A 252 24.79 -8.71 6.61
N TYR A 253 25.58 -7.72 7.01
CA TYR A 253 26.71 -7.89 7.92
C TYR A 253 26.57 -6.96 9.13
N GLU A 254 26.98 -7.47 10.30
CA GLU A 254 27.12 -6.67 11.52
C GLU A 254 28.19 -5.61 11.31
N SER A 255 27.82 -4.34 11.44
CA SER A 255 28.76 -3.23 11.58
C SER A 255 29.14 -3.04 13.06
N LYS A 256 29.94 -2.03 13.38
CA LYS A 256 30.31 -1.72 14.77
C LYS A 256 29.11 -1.37 15.66
N ASP A 257 28.04 -0.83 15.08
CA ASP A 257 26.89 -0.25 15.79
C ASP A 257 25.51 -0.70 15.25
N GLY A 258 25.48 -1.61 14.28
CA GLY A 258 24.24 -2.05 13.65
C GLY A 258 24.48 -3.06 12.54
N HIS A 259 23.79 -2.87 11.41
CA HIS A 259 23.89 -3.75 10.25
C HIS A 259 23.95 -2.94 8.95
N VAL A 260 24.70 -3.47 7.98
CA VAL A 260 24.79 -2.95 6.62
C VAL A 260 24.45 -4.07 5.65
N LEU A 261 23.58 -3.78 4.68
CA LEU A 261 23.35 -4.65 3.54
C LEU A 261 24.47 -4.41 2.52
N PHE A 262 25.29 -5.44 2.30
CA PHE A 262 26.31 -5.47 1.25
C PHE A 262 25.73 -6.04 -0.04
N MET A 263 25.93 -5.36 -1.18
CA MET A 263 25.28 -5.70 -2.46
C MET A 263 26.26 -5.77 -3.63
N ALA A 264 27.47 -6.29 -3.44
CA ALA A 264 28.48 -6.40 -4.51
C ALA A 264 28.28 -7.64 -5.40
N SER A 265 27.09 -7.77 -6.01
CA SER A 265 26.74 -8.89 -6.88
C SER A 265 27.45 -8.87 -8.23
N GLU A 266 27.81 -7.69 -8.72
CA GLU A 266 28.57 -7.46 -9.94
C GLU A 266 30.06 -7.38 -9.61
N GLN A 267 30.89 -7.99 -10.46
CA GLN A 267 32.36 -7.98 -10.31
C GLN A 267 32.93 -6.56 -10.15
N ALA A 268 32.37 -5.57 -10.83
CA ALA A 268 32.85 -4.19 -10.73
C ALA A 268 32.70 -3.65 -9.30
N PHE A 269 31.53 -3.83 -8.68
CA PHE A 269 31.29 -3.39 -7.31
C PHE A 269 32.14 -4.16 -6.29
N TRP A 270 32.37 -5.46 -6.53
CA TRP A 270 33.27 -6.26 -5.70
C TRP A 270 34.72 -5.79 -5.80
N LYS A 271 35.21 -5.52 -7.02
CA LYS A 271 36.55 -5.00 -7.26
C LYS A 271 36.73 -3.65 -6.57
N ASN A 272 35.81 -2.73 -6.79
CA ASN A 272 35.77 -1.40 -6.17
C ASN A 272 35.85 -1.48 -4.64
N PHE A 273 35.07 -2.37 -4.03
CA PHE A 273 35.09 -2.60 -2.59
C PHE A 273 36.49 -3.02 -2.10
N CYS A 274 37.11 -3.99 -2.80
CA CYS A 274 38.45 -4.45 -2.46
C CYS A 274 39.51 -3.38 -2.67
N GLU A 275 39.42 -2.58 -3.74
CA GLU A 275 40.35 -1.49 -4.04
C GLU A 275 40.25 -0.39 -2.97
N GLY A 276 39.02 0.04 -2.65
CA GLY A 276 38.77 1.04 -1.62
C GLY A 276 39.22 0.61 -0.22
N LEU A 277 39.22 -0.69 0.08
CA LEU A 277 39.76 -1.24 1.33
C LEU A 277 41.27 -1.44 1.33
N GLY A 278 41.93 -1.35 0.18
CA GLY A 278 43.33 -1.78 0.03
C GLY A 278 43.51 -3.30 0.21
N ARG A 279 42.45 -4.09 -0.03
CA ARG A 279 42.42 -5.56 0.11
C ARG A 279 42.26 -6.23 -1.27
N GLN A 280 43.10 -5.84 -2.24
CA GLN A 280 43.09 -6.45 -3.57
C GLN A 280 43.38 -7.96 -3.55
N ASP A 281 44.05 -8.45 -2.52
CA ASP A 281 44.22 -9.89 -2.27
C ASP A 281 42.89 -10.65 -2.24
N LEU A 282 41.82 -10.04 -1.72
CA LEU A 282 40.47 -10.63 -1.72
C LEU A 282 39.90 -10.75 -3.14
N PHE A 283 40.12 -9.73 -3.98
CA PHE A 283 39.67 -9.73 -5.36
C PHE A 283 40.45 -10.76 -6.19
N GLU A 284 41.76 -10.81 -6.05
CA GLU A 284 42.62 -11.77 -6.75
C GLU A 284 42.26 -13.22 -6.39
N LYS A 285 41.98 -13.48 -5.10
CA LYS A 285 41.58 -14.81 -4.63
C LYS A 285 40.16 -15.19 -5.06
N TRP A 286 39.23 -14.23 -5.09
CA TRP A 286 37.82 -14.47 -5.43
C TRP A 286 37.28 -13.40 -6.40
N PRO A 287 37.70 -13.39 -7.68
CA PRO A 287 37.40 -12.29 -8.60
C PRO A 287 35.92 -12.17 -8.95
N GLY A 288 35.15 -13.24 -8.77
CA GLY A 288 33.74 -13.32 -9.13
C GLY A 288 33.47 -13.23 -10.64
N SER A 289 32.19 -13.09 -10.97
CA SER A 289 31.69 -13.01 -12.35
C SER A 289 31.09 -11.65 -12.63
N LYS A 290 31.02 -11.29 -13.92
CA LYS A 290 30.52 -9.97 -14.38
C LYS A 290 29.17 -9.60 -13.76
N PHE A 291 28.26 -10.55 -13.63
CA PHE A 291 26.89 -10.34 -13.13
C PHE A 291 26.49 -11.42 -12.12
N ALA A 292 25.66 -11.02 -11.15
CA ALA A 292 24.93 -11.90 -10.25
C ALA A 292 25.79 -13.00 -9.57
N ASP A 293 27.01 -12.66 -9.19
CA ASP A 293 27.89 -13.58 -8.48
C ASP A 293 27.92 -13.29 -6.99
N HIS A 294 27.15 -14.10 -6.28
CA HIS A 294 26.98 -13.95 -4.84
C HIS A 294 28.06 -14.66 -4.01
N ALA A 295 29.09 -15.26 -4.63
CA ALA A 295 30.11 -16.07 -3.95
C ALA A 295 29.49 -17.12 -3.01
N ARG A 296 28.52 -17.88 -3.55
CA ARG A 296 27.66 -18.79 -2.78
C ARG A 296 28.48 -19.75 -1.93
N GLY A 297 28.12 -19.86 -0.64
CA GLY A 297 28.71 -20.85 0.26
C GLY A 297 30.18 -20.61 0.60
N ASN A 298 30.80 -19.52 0.15
CA ASN A 298 32.20 -19.21 0.43
C ASN A 298 32.38 -18.73 1.88
N ARG A 299 32.45 -19.69 2.81
CA ARG A 299 32.56 -19.43 4.26
C ARG A 299 33.84 -18.74 4.66
N GLU A 300 34.92 -18.91 3.89
CA GLU A 300 36.18 -18.23 4.13
C GLU A 300 36.05 -16.73 3.85
N LEU A 301 35.56 -16.35 2.66
CA LEU A 301 35.27 -14.96 2.34
C LEU A 301 34.23 -14.35 3.29
N GLN A 302 33.22 -15.11 3.68
CA GLN A 302 32.22 -14.63 4.63
C GLN A 302 32.81 -14.30 6.00
N ALA A 303 33.80 -15.08 6.47
CA ALA A 303 34.50 -14.80 7.71
C ALA A 303 35.35 -13.51 7.61
N GLU A 304 36.07 -13.33 6.49
CA GLU A 304 36.82 -12.10 6.19
C GLU A 304 35.88 -10.88 6.17
N LEU A 305 34.78 -10.94 5.41
CA LEU A 305 33.81 -9.85 5.32
C LEU A 305 33.18 -9.54 6.67
N ARG A 306 32.82 -10.56 7.46
CA ARG A 306 32.32 -10.36 8.83
C ARG A 306 33.33 -9.63 9.71
N ALA A 307 34.61 -9.97 9.63
CA ALA A 307 35.66 -9.26 10.37
C ALA A 307 35.81 -7.81 9.88
N ILE A 308 35.81 -7.60 8.57
CA ILE A 308 35.91 -6.28 7.94
C ILE A 308 34.75 -5.39 8.38
N PHE A 309 33.49 -5.80 8.18
CA PHE A 309 32.32 -4.96 8.46
C PHE A 309 32.23 -4.51 9.92
N LYS A 310 32.72 -5.32 10.88
CA LYS A 310 32.76 -4.94 12.30
C LYS A 310 33.71 -3.79 12.63
N THR A 311 34.64 -3.43 11.74
CA THR A 311 35.67 -2.42 12.02
C THR A 311 35.15 -0.97 11.97
N ARG A 312 34.02 -0.73 11.29
CA ARG A 312 33.45 0.61 11.10
C ARG A 312 31.97 0.63 11.45
N THR A 313 31.49 1.80 11.84
CA THR A 313 30.06 2.09 12.04
C THR A 313 29.29 1.99 10.73
N THR A 314 27.97 1.85 10.83
CA THR A 314 27.06 1.85 9.67
C THR A 314 27.25 3.10 8.82
N LYS A 315 27.32 4.28 9.44
CA LYS A 315 27.54 5.54 8.73
C LYS A 315 28.86 5.57 7.96
N GLU A 316 29.96 5.18 8.58
CA GLU A 316 31.28 5.12 7.92
C GLU A 316 31.27 4.15 6.73
N TRP A 317 30.50 3.06 6.80
CA TRP A 317 30.31 2.17 5.65
C TRP A 317 29.52 2.82 4.52
N LEU A 318 28.46 3.56 4.81
CA LEU A 318 27.70 4.26 3.77
C LEU A 318 28.57 5.34 3.09
N ASP A 319 29.31 6.13 3.87
CA ASP A 319 30.25 7.12 3.35
C ASP A 319 31.33 6.44 2.47
N PHE A 320 31.84 5.29 2.92
CA PHE A 320 32.76 4.46 2.13
C PHE A 320 32.13 3.94 0.84
N GLY A 321 30.88 3.48 0.86
CA GLY A 321 30.18 2.98 -0.32
C GLY A 321 30.04 4.03 -1.42
N ILE A 322 29.79 5.29 -1.03
CA ILE A 322 29.78 6.44 -1.94
C ILE A 322 31.18 6.66 -2.54
N GLN A 323 32.21 6.71 -1.71
CA GLN A 323 33.59 6.98 -2.14
C GLN A 323 34.15 5.88 -3.03
N ALA A 324 33.93 4.62 -2.66
CA ALA A 324 34.42 3.45 -3.38
C ALA A 324 33.54 3.11 -4.59
N ASN A 325 32.36 3.71 -4.74
CA ASN A 325 31.35 3.31 -5.73
C ASN A 325 31.00 1.81 -5.58
N THR A 326 30.55 1.44 -4.39
CA THR A 326 30.04 0.10 -4.05
C THR A 326 28.70 0.24 -3.33
N PRO A 327 27.66 -0.53 -3.75
CA PRO A 327 26.34 -0.45 -3.15
C PRO A 327 26.33 -1.05 -1.73
N LEU A 328 26.08 -0.16 -0.77
CA LEU A 328 25.89 -0.45 0.65
C LEU A 328 24.61 0.28 1.09
N ALA A 329 23.79 -0.39 1.91
CA ALA A 329 22.57 0.22 2.44
C ALA A 329 22.46 -0.01 3.96
N PRO A 330 21.86 0.93 4.72
CA PRO A 330 21.54 0.69 6.12
C PRO A 330 20.43 -0.34 6.24
N VAL A 331 20.39 -1.06 7.36
CA VAL A 331 19.25 -1.91 7.71
C VAL A 331 18.37 -1.15 8.70
N ASN A 332 17.46 -0.35 8.16
CA ASN A 332 16.48 0.40 8.96
C ASN A 332 15.34 -0.52 9.45
N THR A 333 14.69 -0.11 10.54
CA THR A 333 13.50 -0.74 11.14
C THR A 333 12.35 0.26 11.09
N PRO A 334 11.07 -0.18 11.10
CA PRO A 334 9.93 0.74 11.15
C PRO A 334 9.99 1.76 12.30
N LYS A 335 10.70 1.44 13.38
CA LYS A 335 10.90 2.33 14.54
C LYS A 335 11.89 3.48 14.25
N ASN A 336 12.93 3.25 13.44
CA ASN A 336 14.03 4.21 13.26
C ASN A 336 14.03 4.90 11.89
N ILE A 337 13.12 4.54 10.96
CA ILE A 337 13.07 5.18 9.64
C ILE A 337 12.90 6.70 9.71
N VAL A 338 12.20 7.21 10.71
CA VAL A 338 11.99 8.66 10.90
C VAL A 338 13.26 9.39 11.33
N ASP A 339 14.27 8.66 11.79
CA ASP A 339 15.56 9.22 12.20
C ASP A 339 16.57 9.31 11.05
N ASP A 340 16.34 8.55 9.97
CA ASP A 340 17.22 8.48 8.81
C ASP A 340 17.30 9.83 8.07
N PRO A 341 18.51 10.33 7.76
CA PRO A 341 18.68 11.63 7.10
C PRO A 341 17.96 11.74 5.75
N GLN A 342 17.94 10.67 4.95
CA GLN A 342 17.29 10.66 3.65
C GLN A 342 15.76 10.68 3.81
N PHE A 343 15.22 9.95 4.78
CA PHE A 343 13.79 10.01 5.06
C PHE A 343 13.37 11.32 5.73
N LYS A 344 14.20 11.94 6.56
CA LYS A 344 13.95 13.30 7.07
C LYS A 344 13.88 14.36 5.96
N ASP A 345 14.72 14.22 4.94
CA ASP A 345 14.72 15.11 3.77
C ASP A 345 13.50 14.86 2.86
N ARG A 346 13.12 13.59 2.69
CA ARG A 346 12.13 13.19 1.67
C ARG A 346 10.73 12.97 2.19
N PHE A 347 10.53 12.58 3.44
CA PHE A 347 9.20 12.43 4.02
C PHE A 347 8.86 13.65 4.84
N GLU A 348 7.79 14.32 4.44
CA GLU A 348 7.09 15.21 5.35
C GLU A 348 6.35 14.33 6.35
N VAL A 349 6.66 14.50 7.63
CA VAL A 349 5.88 13.88 8.71
C VAL A 349 4.84 14.90 9.13
N TRP A 350 3.57 14.57 8.90
CA TRP A 350 2.47 15.39 9.37
C TRP A 350 2.26 15.18 10.86
N SER A 351 2.20 16.29 11.59
CA SER A 351 2.18 16.28 13.06
C SER A 351 0.86 15.78 13.65
N HIS A 352 0.96 14.98 14.71
CA HIS A 352 -0.17 14.55 15.51
C HIS A 352 -1.01 15.70 16.08
N GLU A 353 -0.45 16.90 16.28
CA GLU A 353 -1.21 18.06 16.77
C GLU A 353 -2.35 18.44 15.82
N LYS A 354 -2.11 18.34 14.51
CA LYS A 354 -3.11 18.62 13.47
C LYS A 354 -3.96 17.39 13.13
N HIS A 355 -3.36 16.19 13.17
CA HIS A 355 -3.97 14.99 12.58
C HIS A 355 -4.41 13.91 13.58
N GLY A 356 -4.08 14.06 14.86
CA GLY A 356 -4.32 13.06 15.91
C GLY A 356 -3.24 11.99 16.04
N ALA A 357 -2.41 11.78 15.01
CA ALA A 357 -1.21 10.95 15.06
C ALA A 357 -0.16 11.44 14.05
N ASP A 358 1.12 11.14 14.31
CA ASP A 358 2.19 11.44 13.37
C ASP A 358 2.07 10.49 12.17
N MET A 359 2.10 11.04 10.95
CA MET A 359 1.89 10.25 9.74
C MET A 359 2.91 10.60 8.66
N LEU A 360 3.35 9.58 7.94
CA LEU A 360 4.14 9.78 6.72
C LEU A 360 3.24 10.38 5.64
N GLY A 361 3.68 11.52 5.10
CA GLY A 361 3.03 12.17 3.96
C GLY A 361 3.18 11.38 2.67
N TYR A 362 2.52 11.87 1.62
CA TYR A 362 2.50 11.22 0.31
C TYR A 362 3.93 11.10 -0.29
N PRO A 363 4.33 9.91 -0.79
CA PRO A 363 5.72 9.65 -1.18
C PRO A 363 6.12 10.26 -2.53
N VAL A 364 5.16 10.63 -3.40
CA VAL A 364 5.46 11.21 -4.73
C VAL A 364 5.69 12.71 -4.60
N LYS A 365 6.80 13.19 -5.17
CA LYS A 365 7.17 14.60 -5.15
C LYS A 365 6.82 15.26 -6.48
N PHE A 366 5.97 16.26 -6.41
CA PHE A 366 5.77 17.22 -7.49
C PHE A 366 6.75 18.37 -7.27
N PHE A 367 7.57 18.68 -8.27
CA PHE A 367 8.60 19.71 -8.17
C PHE A 367 8.12 21.09 -8.62
N ASP A 368 6.99 21.11 -9.31
CA ASP A 368 6.35 22.26 -9.92
C ASP A 368 5.00 22.62 -9.27
N LEU A 369 4.58 21.87 -8.24
CA LEU A 369 3.30 22.04 -7.56
C LEU A 369 3.45 21.91 -6.03
N ASP A 370 2.77 22.82 -5.32
CA ASP A 370 2.58 22.69 -3.88
C ASP A 370 1.45 21.69 -3.59
N MET A 371 1.81 20.57 -2.96
CA MET A 371 0.87 19.52 -2.60
C MET A 371 0.08 19.90 -1.33
N PRO A 372 -1.23 19.64 -1.28
CA PRO A 372 -2.03 19.96 -0.10
C PRO A 372 -1.71 19.02 1.08
N GLU A 373 -1.58 19.58 2.29
CA GLU A 373 -1.69 18.82 3.53
C GLU A 373 -3.18 18.47 3.74
N PRO A 374 -3.56 17.19 3.90
CA PRO A 374 -4.95 16.81 4.12
C PRO A 374 -5.48 17.29 5.48
N ALA A 375 -6.79 17.32 5.68
CA ALA A 375 -7.36 17.58 7.00
C ALA A 375 -7.28 16.31 7.90
N LYS A 376 -7.50 16.47 9.21
CA LYS A 376 -7.68 15.35 10.15
C LYS A 376 -8.80 14.42 9.68
N ALA A 377 -8.66 13.11 9.94
CA ALA A 377 -9.73 12.17 9.63
C ALA A 377 -11.04 12.55 10.36
N PRO A 378 -12.19 12.56 9.67
CA PRO A 378 -13.42 13.12 10.19
C PRO A 378 -13.99 12.28 11.33
N THR A 379 -14.81 12.83 12.21
CA THR A 379 -15.75 12.05 13.05
C THR A 379 -16.92 11.54 12.21
N VAL A 380 -17.72 10.63 12.76
CA VAL A 380 -18.92 10.08 12.09
C VAL A 380 -19.88 11.22 11.73
N GLY A 381 -20.20 11.37 10.44
CA GLY A 381 -21.15 12.38 9.95
C GLY A 381 -20.71 13.83 10.15
N GLN A 382 -19.42 14.09 10.42
CA GLN A 382 -18.90 15.44 10.71
C GLN A 382 -19.30 16.47 9.65
N HIS A 383 -19.39 16.04 8.40
CA HIS A 383 -19.58 16.91 7.25
C HIS A 383 -21.00 16.78 6.65
N SER A 384 -21.95 16.13 7.33
CA SER A 384 -23.31 15.91 6.78
C SER A 384 -23.98 17.23 6.37
N ASP A 385 -23.95 18.26 7.22
CA ASP A 385 -24.55 19.57 6.91
C ASP A 385 -23.81 20.33 5.80
N GLU A 386 -22.50 20.15 5.71
CA GLU A 386 -21.67 20.74 4.67
C GLU A 386 -21.99 20.10 3.33
N VAL A 387 -21.98 18.77 3.25
CA VAL A 387 -22.26 18.01 2.03
C VAL A 387 -23.67 18.29 1.52
N LEU A 388 -24.69 18.25 2.39
CA LEU A 388 -26.07 18.50 1.96
C LEU A 388 -26.26 19.91 1.39
N ARG A 389 -25.56 20.91 1.94
CA ARG A 389 -25.73 22.32 1.54
C ARG A 389 -24.81 22.73 0.40
N GLU A 390 -23.52 22.46 0.53
CA GLU A 390 -22.49 22.97 -0.37
C GLU A 390 -22.29 22.07 -1.59
N VAL A 391 -22.46 20.75 -1.43
CA VAL A 391 -22.34 19.78 -2.54
C VAL A 391 -23.67 19.59 -3.24
N LEU A 392 -24.75 19.35 -2.49
CA LEU A 392 -26.08 19.06 -3.08
C LEU A 392 -26.97 20.30 -3.27
N GLY A 393 -26.58 21.46 -2.74
CA GLY A 393 -27.35 22.69 -2.87
C GLY A 393 -28.70 22.67 -2.14
N TYR A 394 -28.87 21.81 -1.12
CA TYR A 394 -30.13 21.74 -0.39
C TYR A 394 -30.31 22.98 0.50
N ASP A 395 -31.53 23.51 0.46
CA ASP A 395 -31.90 24.61 1.34
C ASP A 395 -32.05 24.14 2.81
N ALA A 396 -32.11 25.12 3.71
CA ALA A 396 -32.23 24.86 5.14
C ALA A 396 -33.50 24.07 5.51
N ALA A 397 -34.60 24.23 4.75
CA ALA A 397 -35.85 23.55 5.02
C ALA A 397 -35.76 22.05 4.70
N LYS A 398 -35.16 21.69 3.56
CA LYS A 398 -34.89 20.32 3.17
C LYS A 398 -33.90 19.66 4.13
N ILE A 399 -32.83 20.35 4.53
CA ILE A 399 -31.87 19.82 5.52
C ILE A 399 -32.55 19.57 6.87
N ALA A 400 -33.39 20.50 7.35
CA ALA A 400 -34.15 20.32 8.59
C ALA A 400 -35.08 19.10 8.50
N THR A 401 -35.72 18.87 7.35
CA THR A 401 -36.57 17.71 7.10
C THR A 401 -35.77 16.41 7.14
N ILE A 402 -34.60 16.39 6.49
CA ILE A 402 -33.69 15.24 6.48
C ILE A 402 -33.26 14.85 7.91
N LYS A 403 -32.93 15.85 8.74
CA LYS A 403 -32.58 15.62 10.16
C LYS A 403 -33.75 15.11 10.97
N ALA A 404 -34.93 15.70 10.81
CA ALA A 404 -36.13 15.28 11.52
C ALA A 404 -36.55 13.84 11.16
N GLY A 405 -36.33 13.44 9.90
CA GLY A 405 -36.57 12.08 9.41
C GLY A 405 -35.56 11.04 9.88
N LYS A 406 -34.53 11.42 10.65
CA LYS A 406 -33.44 10.52 11.10
C LYS A 406 -32.76 9.77 9.94
N LEU A 407 -32.62 10.45 8.79
CA LEU A 407 -31.93 9.89 7.62
C LEU A 407 -30.40 9.83 7.81
N LEU A 408 -29.88 10.69 8.71
CA LEU A 408 -28.45 10.81 9.02
C LEU A 408 -28.06 10.06 10.32
N GLY A 409 -29.03 9.49 11.05
CA GLY A 409 -28.86 8.95 12.40
C GLY A 409 -29.77 9.59 13.44
#